data_AF-A0A5C7ZHY2-F1
#
_entry.id   AF-A0A5C7ZHY2-F1
#
_cell.length_a   1.000
_cell.length_b   1.000
_cell.length_c   1.000
_cell.angle_alpha   90.00
_cell.angle_beta   90.00
_cell.angle_gamma   90.00
#
_symmetry.space_group_name_H-M   'P 1'
#
loop_
_entity.id
_entity.type
_entity.pdbx_description
1 polymer ?
#
loop_
_entity_poly.entity_id
_entity_poly.type
_entity_poly.pdbx_seq_one_letter_code
_entity_poly.pdbx_strand_id
1 'polypeptide(L)' 'MNKSNKYSPEVKERAVRLVQEARKDYPSQWAAVESIAPKIGCAAVTLHEWVKKHEIDSGIRDGVPSAE' A
#
# COMPACT_ATOMS: atom_id res chain seq x y z
N MET A 1 -1.88 -20.23 -13.40
CA MET A 1 -1.10 -19.75 -12.24
C MET A 1 -1.91 -18.63 -11.60
N ASN A 2 -2.91 -18.96 -10.79
CA ASN A 2 -3.98 -18.03 -10.45
C ASN A 2 -3.84 -17.69 -8.97
N LYS A 3 -2.89 -16.80 -8.65
CA LYS A 3 -2.88 -16.19 -7.32
C LYS A 3 -4.12 -15.30 -7.26
N SER A 4 -5.17 -15.83 -6.66
CA SER A 4 -6.37 -15.11 -6.27
C SER A 4 -5.95 -13.97 -5.35
N ASN A 5 -5.62 -12.84 -5.97
CA ASN A 5 -5.26 -11.63 -5.29
C ASN A 5 -6.54 -11.15 -4.60
N LYS A 6 -6.72 -11.53 -3.32
CA LYS A 6 -7.94 -11.29 -2.51
C LYS A 6 -8.37 -9.82 -2.45
N TYR A 7 -7.54 -8.90 -2.94
CA TYR A 7 -7.78 -7.47 -3.00
C TYR A 7 -7.50 -6.94 -4.40
N SER A 8 -8.48 -6.29 -5.02
CA SER A 8 -8.33 -5.64 -6.32
C SER A 8 -7.19 -4.62 -6.31
N PRO A 9 -6.51 -4.40 -7.46
CA PRO A 9 -5.45 -3.40 -7.58
C PRO A 9 -5.94 -2.01 -7.15
N GLU A 10 -7.17 -1.63 -7.51
CA GLU A 10 -7.81 -0.38 -7.10
C GLU A 10 -7.86 -0.20 -5.58
N VAL A 11 -8.12 -1.27 -4.82
CA VAL A 11 -8.14 -1.22 -3.35
C VAL A 11 -6.75 -1.00 -2.80
N LYS A 12 -5.73 -1.63 -3.40
CA LYS A 12 -4.34 -1.45 -2.98
C LYS A 12 -3.86 -0.03 -3.24
N GLU A 13 -4.10 0.48 -4.44
CA GLU A 13 -3.71 1.84 -4.83
C GLU A 13 -4.39 2.89 -3.94
N ARG A 14 -5.70 2.73 -3.71
CA ARG A 14 -6.46 3.59 -2.80
C ARG A 14 -5.88 3.55 -1.38
N ALA A 15 -5.58 2.37 -0.86
CA ALA A 15 -5.06 2.20 0.49
C ALA A 15 -3.65 2.81 0.65
N VAL A 16 -2.77 2.60 -0.34
CA VAL A 16 -1.43 3.19 -0.35
C VAL A 16 -1.49 4.72 -0.42
N ARG A 17 -2.34 5.28 -1.30
CA ARG A 17 -2.54 6.73 -1.42
C ARG A 17 -3.05 7.33 -0.10
N LEU A 18 -4.02 6.68 0.54
CA LEU A 18 -4.52 7.07 1.85
C LEU A 18 -3.42 7.06 2.93
N VAL A 19 -2.54 6.07 2.93
CA VAL A 19 -1.39 6.04 3.87
C VAL A 19 -0.41 7.17 3.58
N GLN A 20 -0.14 7.49 2.32
CA GLN A 20 0.76 8.60 1.96
C GLN A 20 0.20 9.97 2.38
N GLU A 21 -1.10 10.17 2.21
CA GLU A 21 -1.79 11.39 2.67
C GLU A 21 -1.80 11.46 4.20
N ALA A 22 -2.16 10.36 4.86
CA ALA A 22 -2.16 10.26 6.31
C ALA A 22 -0.76 10.44 6.90
N ARG A 23 0.30 9.91 6.28
CA ARG A 23 1.69 9.98 6.78
C ARG A 23 2.15 11.40 7.12
N LYS A 24 1.56 12.44 6.51
CA LYS A 24 1.85 13.85 6.84
C LYS A 24 1.30 14.29 8.20
N ASP A 25 0.26 13.63 8.69
CA ASP A 25 -0.48 13.91 9.93
C ASP A 25 -0.04 13.00 11.09
N TYR A 26 0.61 11.86 10.78
CA TYR A 26 1.10 10.90 11.78
C TYR A 26 2.63 11.02 11.99
N PRO A 27 3.12 10.75 13.21
CA PRO A 27 4.55 10.81 13.53
C PRO A 27 5.38 9.70 12.85
N SER A 28 4.74 8.69 12.27
CA SER A 28 5.40 7.55 11.62
C SER A 28 4.49 6.89 10.59
N GLN A 29 5.12 6.31 9.55
CA GLN A 29 4.40 5.54 8.53
C GLN A 29 3.60 4.39 9.14
N TRP A 30 4.17 3.69 10.13
CA TRP A 30 3.48 2.61 10.83
C TRP A 30 2.19 3.07 11.54
N ALA A 31 2.22 4.23 12.20
CA ALA A 31 1.05 4.79 12.88
C ALA A 31 -0.08 5.19 11.90
N ALA A 32 0.30 5.70 10.72
CA ALA A 32 -0.66 5.94 9.63
C ALA A 32 -1.24 4.62 9.11
N VAL A 33 -0.40 3.60 8.89
CA VAL A 33 -0.83 2.28 8.41
C VAL A 33 -1.79 1.62 9.40
N GLU A 34 -1.49 1.60 10.70
CA GLU A 34 -2.38 1.02 11.72
C GLU A 34 -3.74 1.71 11.78
N SER A 35 -3.77 3.03 11.55
CA SER A 35 -5.01 3.81 11.51
C SER A 35 -5.83 3.62 10.23
N ILE A 36 -5.19 3.25 9.12
CA ILE A 36 -5.85 3.07 7.80
C ILE A 36 -6.25 1.60 7.56
N ALA A 37 -5.47 0.64 8.06
CA ALA A 37 -5.71 -0.80 7.91
C ALA A 37 -7.16 -1.24 8.24
N PRO A 38 -7.76 -0.86 9.39
CA PRO A 38 -9.15 -1.22 9.69
C PRO A 38 -10.17 -0.53 8.77
N LYS A 39 -9.85 0.62 8.15
CA LYS A 39 -10.74 1.30 7.20
C LYS A 39 -10.85 0.58 5.86
N ILE A 40 -9.81 -0.17 5.50
CA ILE A 40 -9.76 -0.98 4.28
C ILE A 40 -10.22 -2.43 4.55
N GLY A 41 -10.25 -2.84 5.82
CA GLY A 41 -10.51 -4.22 6.20
C GLY A 41 -9.33 -5.15 5.95
N CYS A 42 -8.10 -4.62 6.01
CA CYS A 42 -6.86 -5.37 5.81
C CYS A 42 -6.02 -5.37 7.09
N ALA A 43 -5.11 -6.32 7.22
CA ALA A 43 -4.10 -6.27 8.28
C ALA A 43 -3.11 -5.12 8.03
N ALA A 44 -2.66 -4.46 9.10
CA ALA A 44 -1.66 -3.39 9.02
C ALA A 44 -0.37 -3.85 8.32
N VAL A 45 0.07 -5.08 8.59
CA VAL A 45 1.22 -5.70 7.92
C VAL A 45 1.02 -5.77 6.41
N THR A 46 -0.16 -6.19 5.94
CA THR A 46 -0.48 -6.29 4.50
C THR A 46 -0.50 -4.91 3.84
N LEU A 47 -1.07 -3.91 4.50
CA LEU A 47 -1.08 -2.54 4.00
C LEU A 47 0.34 -1.96 3.92
N HIS A 48 1.19 -2.25 4.91
CA HIS A 48 2.58 -1.84 4.90
C HIS A 48 3.37 -2.46 3.73
N GLU A 49 3.13 -3.74 3.43
CA GLU A 49 3.74 -4.40 2.26
C GLU A 49 3.30 -3.76 0.94
N TRP A 50 2.05 -3.32 0.83
CA TRP A 50 1.56 -2.63 -0.38
C TRP A 50 2.23 -1.28 -0.56
N VAL A 51 2.39 -0.50 0.51
CA VAL A 51 3.10 0.79 0.47
C VAL A 51 4.54 0.57 0.01
N LYS A 52 5.24 -0.40 0.60
CA LYS A 52 6.61 -0.76 0.21
C LYS A 52 6.71 -1.22 -1.24
N LYS A 53 5.74 -2.01 -1.72
CA LYS A 53 5.71 -2.49 -3.11
C LYS A 53 5.42 -1.35 -4.09
N HIS A 54 4.56 -0.40 -3.71
CA HIS A 54 4.29 0.81 -4.49
C HIS A 54 5.50 1.74 -4.53
N GLU A 55 6.28 1.88 -3.44
CA GLU A 55 7.54 2.65 -3.48
C GLU A 55 8.56 2.03 -4.46
N ILE A 56 8.56 0.71 -4.59
CA ILE A 56 9.39 -0.02 -5.57
C ILE A 56 8.86 0.19 -7.00
N ASP A 57 7.56 -0.02 -7.22
CA ASP A 57 6.90 0.09 -8.52
C ASP A 57 6.89 1.52 -9.09
N SER A 58 6.70 2.53 -8.22
CA SER A 58 6.75 3.95 -8.57
C SER A 58 8.16 4.43 -8.95
N GLY A 59 9.15 3.55 -9.04
CA GLY A 59 10.48 3.87 -9.56
C GLY A 59 11.39 4.63 -8.59
N ILE A 60 11.10 4.64 -7.28
CA ILE A 60 12.08 5.09 -6.27
C ILE A 60 13.21 4.05 -6.13
N ARG A 61 13.00 2.81 -6.58
CA ARG A 61 14.03 1.83 -6.88
C ARG A 61 13.85 1.36 -8.32
N ASP A 62 14.95 1.33 -9.08
CA ASP A 62 15.05 0.82 -10.44
C ASP A 62 14.53 -0.64 -10.49
N GLY A 63 13.26 -0.81 -10.84
CA GLY A 63 12.59 -2.09 -10.88
C GLY A 63 11.33 -1.93 -11.72
N VAL A 64 11.40 -2.43 -12.95
CA VAL A 64 10.39 -2.27 -14.01
C VAL A 64 8.94 -2.35 -13.47
N PRO A 65 8.10 -1.30 -13.65
CA PRO A 65 6.68 -1.44 -13.38
C PRO A 65 6.11 -2.42 -14.40
N SER A 66 5.37 -3.42 -13.93
CA SER A 66 4.59 -4.31 -14.80
C SER A 66 3.45 -3.49 -15.42
N ALA A 67 3.76 -2.82 -16.52
CA ALA A 67 2.78 -2.45 -17.52
C ALA A 67 2.88 -3.49 -18.66
N GLU A 68 1.74 -4.17 -18.87
CA GLU A 68 1.38 -5.11 -19.95
C GLU A 68 1.80 -6.58 -19.83
#